data_AF-A0A6S6U0S6-F1
#
_entry.id   AF-A0A6S6U0S6-F1
#
_cell.length_a   1.000
_cell.length_b   1.000
_cell.length_c   1.000
_cell.angle_alpha   90.00
_cell.angle_beta   90.00
_cell.angle_gamma   90.00
#
_symmetry.space_group_name_H-M   'P 1'
#
loop_
_entity.id
_entity.type
_entity.pdbx_description
1 polymer ?
#
loop_
_entity_poly.entity_id
_entity_poly.type
_entity_poly.pdbx_seq_one_letter_code
_entity_poly.pdbx_strand_id
1 'polypeptide(L)'
;MQRIYYLLLGVFMSTLIQAQACEKAWMHYERRLELSKRTAEEFGVEVPVEKIQIDFLGAPVGIPFNYTTKQYSPYHDHQRMEQDGDLILHYEANRSLEEMRGLAQQVGIELNLNNTYRSYSEQKHLHDKLGGHQAEKPGYSEHHLCTAIDLKNVNHKKFRWLLQNAFDFGWVPSYYFRERSKIKKEPWHWRYVGKLAAAKFRCAWEPEIDRRIWKLKLK
;
A
#
# COMPACT_ATOMS: atom_id res chain seq x y z
N MET A 1 -2.52 -61.84 -18.91
CA MET A 1 -3.28 -60.56 -19.00
C MET A 1 -3.94 -60.37 -17.63
N GLN A 2 -3.85 -59.29 -16.87
CA GLN A 2 -3.85 -57.85 -17.13
C GLN A 2 -2.98 -57.12 -16.07
N ARG A 3 -2.33 -56.02 -16.45
CA ARG A 3 -1.70 -55.05 -15.52
C ARG A 3 -2.72 -53.95 -15.22
N ILE A 4 -2.96 -53.64 -13.95
CA ILE A 4 -3.79 -52.51 -13.52
C ILE A 4 -2.85 -51.32 -13.28
N TYR A 5 -3.03 -50.25 -14.06
CA TYR A 5 -2.37 -48.97 -13.86
C TYR A 5 -3.30 -48.06 -13.04
N TYR A 6 -2.86 -47.63 -11.85
CA TYR A 6 -3.53 -46.57 -11.11
C TYR A 6 -3.12 -45.21 -11.68
N LEU A 7 -4.03 -44.54 -12.39
CA LEU A 7 -3.89 -43.14 -12.76
C LEU A 7 -4.34 -42.29 -11.55
N LEU A 8 -3.38 -41.71 -10.84
CA LEU A 8 -3.63 -40.63 -9.88
C LEU A 8 -4.00 -39.37 -10.66
N LEU A 9 -5.30 -39.10 -10.78
CA LEU A 9 -5.85 -37.81 -11.20
C LEU A 9 -5.59 -36.81 -10.07
N GLY A 10 -4.46 -36.10 -10.16
CA GLY A 10 -4.21 -34.90 -9.36
C GLY A 10 -5.17 -33.80 -9.79
N VAL A 11 -6.22 -33.58 -9.00
CA VAL A 11 -7.13 -32.45 -9.19
C VAL A 11 -6.36 -31.16 -8.83
N PHE A 12 -6.03 -30.37 -9.85
CA PHE A 12 -5.52 -29.01 -9.73
C PHE A 12 -6.57 -28.12 -9.03
N MET A 13 -6.54 -28.10 -7.71
CA MET A 13 -7.33 -27.20 -6.85
C MET A 13 -6.68 -25.81 -6.68
N SER A 14 -5.73 -25.43 -7.54
CA SER A 14 -5.02 -24.15 -7.43
C SER A 14 -5.53 -23.06 -8.38
N THR A 15 -6.22 -23.41 -9.46
CA THR A 15 -6.62 -22.43 -10.50
C THR A 15 -7.95 -21.73 -10.21
N LEU A 16 -8.87 -22.39 -9.51
CA LEU A 16 -10.21 -21.85 -9.23
C LEU A 16 -10.19 -20.69 -8.23
N ILE A 17 -9.30 -20.73 -7.23
CA ILE A 17 -9.20 -19.68 -6.19
C ILE A 17 -8.65 -18.36 -6.79
N GLN A 18 -7.70 -18.46 -7.73
CA GLN A 18 -7.09 -17.28 -8.37
C GLN A 18 -8.06 -16.58 -9.33
N ALA A 19 -8.92 -17.33 -10.04
CA ALA A 19 -9.93 -16.77 -10.94
C ALA A 19 -11.09 -16.10 -10.18
N GLN A 20 -11.57 -16.73 -9.09
CA GLN A 20 -12.72 -16.23 -8.33
C GLN A 20 -12.39 -14.97 -7.49
N ALA A 21 -11.11 -14.76 -7.15
CA ALA A 21 -10.64 -13.53 -6.50
C ALA A 21 -10.56 -12.32 -7.45
N CYS A 22 -10.44 -12.56 -8.76
CA CYS A 22 -10.41 -11.52 -9.80
C CYS A 22 -11.83 -11.04 -10.20
N GLU A 23 -12.85 -11.86 -9.96
CA GLU A 23 -14.24 -11.63 -10.37
C GLU A 23 -14.98 -10.49 -9.63
N LYS A 24 -14.41 -9.93 -8.54
CA LYS A 24 -14.93 -8.71 -7.90
C LYS A 24 -14.43 -7.41 -8.55
N ALA A 25 -14.08 -7.45 -9.83
CA ALA A 25 -13.67 -6.29 -10.62
C ALA A 25 -14.80 -5.25 -10.83
N TRP A 26 -16.06 -5.57 -10.51
CA TRP A 26 -17.19 -4.65 -10.72
C TRP A 26 -17.58 -3.83 -9.49
N MET A 27 -17.12 -4.21 -8.30
CA MET A 27 -17.36 -3.39 -7.11
C MET A 27 -16.67 -2.03 -7.29
N HIS A 28 -17.46 -0.97 -7.16
CA HIS A 28 -16.99 0.41 -7.28
C HIS A 28 -16.43 0.79 -8.68
N TYR A 29 -16.79 0.10 -9.77
CA TYR A 29 -16.30 0.49 -11.12
C TYR A 29 -16.59 1.96 -11.43
N GLU A 30 -17.84 2.41 -11.30
CA GLU A 30 -18.23 3.81 -11.52
C GLU A 30 -17.43 4.78 -10.64
N ARG A 31 -17.29 4.45 -9.35
CA ARG A 31 -16.47 5.24 -8.41
C ARG A 31 -15.01 5.29 -8.83
N ARG A 32 -14.43 4.19 -9.31
CA ARG A 32 -13.03 4.14 -9.77
C ARG A 32 -12.85 4.88 -11.10
N LEU A 33 -13.83 4.81 -11.99
CA LEU A 33 -13.87 5.59 -13.22
C LEU A 33 -13.91 7.10 -12.91
N GLU A 34 -14.79 7.50 -11.99
CA GLU A 34 -14.86 8.88 -11.49
C GLU A 34 -13.51 9.30 -10.88
N LEU A 35 -12.96 8.51 -9.96
CA LEU A 35 -11.67 8.79 -9.35
C LEU A 35 -10.54 8.88 -10.37
N SER A 36 -10.49 8.00 -11.37
CA SER A 36 -9.47 8.03 -12.42
C SER A 36 -9.52 9.35 -13.20
N LYS A 37 -10.71 9.76 -13.66
CA LYS A 37 -10.92 11.02 -14.38
C LYS A 37 -10.53 12.23 -13.52
N ARG A 38 -11.08 12.31 -12.31
CA ARG A 38 -10.86 13.42 -11.40
C ARG A 38 -9.39 13.55 -10.97
N THR A 39 -8.71 12.43 -10.78
CA THR A 39 -7.29 12.45 -10.37
C THR A 39 -6.40 12.98 -11.49
N ALA A 40 -6.70 12.66 -12.74
CA ALA A 40 -6.02 13.23 -13.90
C ALA A 40 -6.29 14.74 -14.01
N GLU A 41 -7.55 15.16 -13.89
CA GLU A 41 -7.98 16.55 -14.03
C GLU A 41 -7.48 17.47 -12.91
N GLU A 42 -7.62 17.05 -11.64
CA GLU A 42 -7.34 17.88 -10.47
C GLU A 42 -5.87 17.80 -10.01
N PHE A 43 -5.23 16.64 -10.20
CA PHE A 43 -3.89 16.37 -9.64
C PHE A 43 -2.83 16.02 -10.70
N GLY A 44 -3.23 15.83 -11.97
CA GLY A 44 -2.31 15.37 -13.02
C GLY A 44 -1.78 13.96 -12.78
N VAL A 45 -2.46 13.17 -11.96
CA VAL A 45 -2.09 11.78 -11.66
C VAL A 45 -3.07 10.88 -12.42
N GLU A 46 -2.59 10.29 -13.51
CA GLU A 46 -3.37 9.31 -14.27
C GLU A 46 -3.16 7.93 -13.67
N VAL A 47 -4.26 7.28 -13.27
CA VAL A 47 -4.25 5.90 -12.79
C VAL A 47 -5.32 5.13 -13.55
N PRO A 48 -4.96 4.04 -14.26
CA PRO A 48 -5.93 3.15 -14.87
C PRO A 48 -6.96 2.64 -13.85
N VAL A 49 -8.21 2.50 -14.28
CA VAL A 49 -9.34 2.15 -13.39
C VAL A 49 -9.10 0.85 -12.64
N GLU A 50 -8.46 -0.12 -13.29
CA GLU A 50 -8.08 -1.42 -12.74
C GLU A 50 -7.00 -1.33 -11.66
N LYS A 51 -6.16 -0.30 -11.69
CA LYS A 51 -5.12 -0.05 -10.67
C LYS A 51 -5.63 0.72 -9.46
N ILE A 52 -6.81 1.32 -9.53
CA ILE A 52 -7.46 1.97 -8.38
C ILE A 52 -8.09 0.90 -7.49
N GLN A 53 -7.68 0.88 -6.22
CA GLN A 53 -8.25 0.01 -5.19
C GLN A 53 -8.90 0.87 -4.10
N ILE A 54 -9.85 0.25 -3.38
CA ILE A 54 -10.50 0.85 -2.21
C ILE A 54 -10.05 0.05 -1.00
N ASP A 55 -9.53 0.74 0.02
CA ASP A 55 -9.07 0.10 1.26
C ASP A 55 -10.23 -0.23 2.21
N PHE A 56 -9.88 -0.81 3.37
CA PHE A 56 -10.83 -1.17 4.41
C PHE A 56 -11.58 0.03 5.03
N LEU A 57 -11.02 1.24 4.95
CA LEU A 57 -11.68 2.47 5.38
C LEU A 57 -12.61 3.01 4.29
N GLY A 58 -12.59 2.43 3.08
CA GLY A 58 -13.28 2.94 1.91
C GLY A 58 -12.50 4.00 1.15
N ALA A 59 -11.27 4.34 1.56
CA ALA A 59 -10.43 5.35 0.94
C ALA A 59 -9.70 4.78 -0.29
N PRO A 60 -9.49 5.59 -1.34
CA PRO A 60 -8.82 5.10 -2.53
C PRO A 60 -7.32 4.92 -2.30
N VAL A 61 -6.72 3.90 -2.92
CA VAL A 61 -5.31 3.53 -2.76
C VAL A 61 -4.49 4.11 -3.91
N GLY A 62 -3.36 4.74 -3.59
CA GLY A 62 -2.42 5.22 -4.59
C GLY A 62 -2.79 6.54 -5.27
N ILE A 63 -3.90 7.18 -4.87
CA ILE A 63 -4.31 8.51 -5.34
C ILE A 63 -4.56 9.46 -4.16
N PRO A 64 -4.52 10.79 -4.38
CA PRO A 64 -4.85 11.76 -3.34
C PRO A 64 -6.26 11.54 -2.76
N PHE A 65 -6.42 11.56 -1.44
CA PHE A 65 -7.65 11.12 -0.74
C PHE A 65 -8.50 12.27 -0.18
N ASN A 66 -8.35 13.51 -0.66
CA ASN A 66 -9.02 14.70 -0.12
C ASN A 66 -10.55 14.56 0.03
N TYR A 67 -11.01 14.02 1.17
CA TYR A 67 -12.37 14.11 1.74
C TYR A 67 -12.40 13.75 3.24
N THR A 68 -11.24 13.70 3.92
CA THR A 68 -11.08 13.03 5.22
C THR A 68 -10.77 13.99 6.36
N THR A 69 -11.80 14.67 6.86
CA THR A 69 -11.93 14.72 8.31
C THR A 69 -13.21 14.09 8.81
N LYS A 70 -14.22 13.87 7.93
CA LYS A 70 -15.50 13.26 8.33
C LYS A 70 -15.82 11.89 7.72
N GLN A 71 -15.52 11.62 6.44
CA GLN A 71 -16.03 10.38 5.81
C GLN A 71 -15.13 9.15 5.97
N TYR A 72 -13.81 9.33 6.09
CA TYR A 72 -12.84 8.24 6.21
C TYR A 72 -11.96 8.44 7.46
N SER A 73 -12.57 8.99 8.50
CA SER A 73 -11.84 9.60 9.60
C SER A 73 -11.38 8.56 10.63
N PRO A 74 -10.08 8.53 10.98
CA PRO A 74 -9.51 7.63 11.99
C PRO A 74 -9.71 8.16 13.44
N TYR A 75 -10.69 9.07 13.68
CA TYR A 75 -10.89 9.63 15.03
C TYR A 75 -11.23 8.56 16.07
N HIS A 76 -11.67 7.38 15.62
CA HIS A 76 -11.80 6.18 16.43
C HIS A 76 -10.70 5.18 16.01
N ASP A 77 -10.16 4.43 16.97
CA ASP A 77 -9.23 3.31 16.77
C ASP A 77 -7.78 3.67 16.38
N HIS A 78 -7.19 4.71 16.96
CA HIS A 78 -5.73 4.95 16.91
C HIS A 78 -5.06 4.72 18.26
N GLN A 79 -3.76 4.45 18.24
CA GLN A 79 -2.96 4.29 19.45
C GLN A 79 -1.61 4.99 19.32
N ARG A 80 -1.06 5.39 20.48
CA ARG A 80 0.32 5.88 20.61
C ARG A 80 1.25 4.67 20.72
N MET A 81 2.32 4.68 19.94
CA MET A 81 3.34 3.65 19.93
C MET A 81 4.55 4.16 20.73
N GLU A 82 4.55 3.91 22.04
CA GLU A 82 5.57 4.42 22.97
C GLU A 82 7.00 4.02 22.53
N GLN A 83 7.16 2.79 22.04
CA GLN A 83 8.44 2.26 21.54
C GLN A 83 8.93 2.94 20.26
N ASP A 84 8.05 3.64 19.56
CA ASP A 84 8.32 4.37 18.32
C ASP A 84 8.33 5.90 18.54
N GLY A 85 8.57 6.36 19.77
CA GLY A 85 8.65 7.78 20.09
C GLY A 85 7.29 8.48 20.06
N ASP A 86 6.27 7.81 20.59
CA ASP A 86 4.88 8.29 20.69
C ASP A 86 4.19 8.61 19.36
N LEU A 87 4.73 8.05 18.26
CA LEU A 87 4.09 8.07 16.95
C LEU A 87 2.67 7.46 17.04
N ILE A 88 1.74 8.03 16.27
CA ILE A 88 0.32 7.64 16.31
C ILE A 88 -0.02 6.88 15.04
N LEU A 89 -0.60 5.68 15.22
CA LEU A 89 -1.01 4.82 14.12
C LEU A 89 -2.37 4.18 14.42
N HIS A 90 -3.15 3.93 13.37
CA HIS A 90 -4.40 3.17 13.45
C HIS A 90 -4.13 1.78 14.05
N TYR A 91 -5.04 1.32 14.91
CA TYR A 91 -4.87 0.11 15.71
C TYR A 91 -4.59 -1.13 14.85
N GLU A 92 -5.41 -1.35 13.81
CA GLU A 92 -5.19 -2.47 12.88
C GLU A 92 -3.88 -2.36 12.10
N ALA A 93 -3.50 -1.15 11.70
CA ALA A 93 -2.25 -0.92 10.98
C ALA A 93 -1.07 -1.25 11.90
N ASN A 94 -1.09 -0.82 13.16
CA ASN A 94 -0.05 -1.17 14.12
C ASN A 94 0.03 -2.68 14.37
N ARG A 95 -1.11 -3.36 14.57
CA ARG A 95 -1.12 -4.82 14.73
C ARG A 95 -0.47 -5.51 13.55
N SER A 96 -0.82 -5.09 12.33
CA SER A 96 -0.20 -5.59 11.11
C SER A 96 1.30 -5.28 11.02
N LEU A 97 1.72 -4.07 11.43
CA LEU A 97 3.13 -3.66 11.46
C LEU A 97 3.95 -4.55 12.40
N GLU A 98 3.42 -4.87 13.59
CA GLU A 98 4.09 -5.74 14.57
C GLU A 98 4.26 -7.17 14.05
N GLU A 99 3.23 -7.73 13.40
CA GLU A 99 3.33 -9.03 12.71
C GLU A 99 4.41 -9.00 11.62
N MET A 100 4.44 -7.93 10.80
CA MET A 100 5.43 -7.76 9.74
C MET A 100 6.86 -7.58 10.30
N ARG A 101 7.01 -6.84 11.41
CA ARG A 101 8.28 -6.65 12.14
C ARG A 101 8.81 -7.99 12.64
N GLY A 102 7.95 -8.84 13.20
CA GLY A 102 8.33 -10.17 13.66
C GLY A 102 8.94 -11.02 12.54
N LEU A 103 8.35 -11.03 11.34
CA LEU A 103 8.91 -11.75 10.19
C LEU A 103 10.20 -11.09 9.66
N ALA A 104 10.24 -9.75 9.60
CA ALA A 104 11.42 -9.02 9.13
C ALA A 104 12.65 -9.28 10.01
N GLN A 105 12.45 -9.32 11.33
CA GLN A 105 13.51 -9.52 12.30
C GLN A 105 14.19 -10.88 12.15
N GLN A 106 13.43 -11.94 11.81
CA GLN A 106 13.97 -13.28 11.57
C GLN A 106 15.02 -13.34 10.45
N VAL A 107 15.02 -12.37 9.54
CA VAL A 107 16.00 -12.26 8.44
C VAL A 107 16.94 -11.05 8.59
N GLY A 108 16.99 -10.47 9.79
CA GLY A 108 17.85 -9.33 10.12
C GLY A 108 17.46 -8.03 9.41
N ILE A 109 16.17 -7.80 9.21
CA ILE A 109 15.63 -6.55 8.64
C ILE A 109 14.85 -5.81 9.71
N GLU A 110 15.30 -4.59 10.03
CA GLU A 110 14.63 -3.71 10.98
C GLU A 110 13.69 -2.72 10.27
N LEU A 111 12.46 -2.60 10.78
CA LEU A 111 11.42 -1.70 10.26
C LEU A 111 11.17 -0.53 11.22
N ASN A 112 12.23 0.24 11.50
CA ASN A 112 12.19 1.41 12.37
C ASN A 112 11.43 2.56 11.69
N LEU A 113 10.53 3.22 12.42
CA LEU A 113 9.69 4.30 11.88
C LEU A 113 10.40 5.65 11.90
N ASN A 114 10.12 6.45 10.87
CA ASN A 114 10.46 7.86 10.77
C ASN A 114 9.24 8.75 11.02
N ASN A 115 8.09 8.39 10.44
CA ASN A 115 6.86 9.18 10.53
C ASN A 115 5.63 8.28 10.37
N THR A 116 4.49 8.69 10.93
CA THR A 116 3.20 8.00 10.84
C THR A 116 2.05 8.98 10.60
N TYR A 117 1.24 9.32 11.60
CA TYR A 117 0.23 10.36 11.47
C TYR A 117 0.90 11.73 11.27
N ARG A 118 0.34 12.51 10.34
CA ARG A 118 0.70 13.90 10.13
C ARG A 118 -0.59 14.70 10.03
N SER A 119 -0.73 15.74 10.85
CA SER A 119 -1.86 16.65 10.83
C SER A 119 -1.84 17.54 9.58
N TYR A 120 -2.98 18.17 9.30
CA TYR A 120 -3.10 19.13 8.19
C TYR A 120 -2.06 20.26 8.28
N SER A 121 -1.87 20.84 9.46
CA SER A 121 -0.93 21.95 9.67
C SER A 121 0.52 21.52 9.46
N GLU A 122 0.91 20.35 9.97
CA GLU A 122 2.23 19.78 9.73
C GLU A 122 2.47 19.49 8.24
N GLN A 123 1.47 18.94 7.54
CA GLN A 123 1.56 18.71 6.09
C GLN A 123 1.67 20.03 5.32
N LYS A 124 0.93 21.07 5.73
CA LYS A 124 1.03 22.39 5.11
C LYS A 124 2.45 22.93 5.26
N HIS A 125 3.00 22.92 6.47
CA HIS A 125 4.37 23.38 6.72
C HIS A 125 5.41 22.60 5.89
N LEU A 126 5.26 21.28 5.83
CA LEU A 126 6.15 20.41 5.04
C LEU A 126 6.04 20.72 3.53
N HIS A 127 4.82 20.90 3.02
CA HIS A 127 4.57 21.25 1.62
C HIS A 127 5.17 22.60 1.26
N ASP A 128 4.96 23.62 2.09
CA ASP A 128 5.52 24.97 1.89
C ASP A 128 7.05 24.93 1.87
N LYS A 129 7.66 24.06 2.68
CA LYS A 129 9.12 23.90 2.78
C LYS A 129 9.75 23.11 1.64
N LEU A 130 9.14 22.00 1.23
CA LEU A 130 9.75 21.05 0.27
C LEU A 130 9.18 21.13 -1.15
N GLY A 131 8.02 21.75 -1.31
CA GLY A 131 7.30 21.86 -2.58
C GLY A 131 6.59 20.58 -3.02
N GLY A 132 5.74 20.73 -4.04
CA GLY A 132 4.86 19.66 -4.56
C GLY A 132 5.56 18.48 -5.26
N HIS A 133 6.89 18.46 -5.30
CA HIS A 133 7.66 17.31 -5.79
C HIS A 133 8.09 16.33 -4.69
N GLN A 134 7.98 16.76 -3.43
CA GLN A 134 8.44 16.00 -2.26
C GLN A 134 7.39 15.89 -1.15
N ALA A 135 6.38 16.75 -1.15
CA ALA A 135 5.31 16.70 -0.18
C ALA A 135 3.98 17.02 -0.86
N GLU A 136 2.97 16.21 -0.59
CA GLU A 136 1.61 16.44 -1.08
C GLU A 136 1.02 17.75 -0.56
N LYS A 137 0.00 18.25 -1.26
CA LYS A 137 -0.81 19.35 -0.73
C LYS A 137 -1.45 18.92 0.61
N PRO A 138 -1.63 19.83 1.57
CA PRO A 138 -2.34 19.50 2.81
C PRO A 138 -3.78 19.06 2.50
N GLY A 139 -4.23 18.00 3.17
CA GLY A 139 -5.49 17.30 2.84
C GLY A 139 -5.33 16.13 1.86
N TYR A 140 -4.15 15.97 1.24
CA TYR A 140 -3.89 14.97 0.20
C TYR A 140 -2.77 13.97 0.54
N SER A 141 -2.17 14.07 1.74
CA SER A 141 -1.08 13.21 2.23
C SER A 141 -1.54 12.00 3.04
N GLU A 142 -1.25 10.76 2.60
CA GLU A 142 -1.83 9.54 3.19
C GLU A 142 -1.60 9.41 4.71
N HIS A 143 -0.61 10.13 5.25
CA HIS A 143 -0.38 10.28 6.69
C HIS A 143 -1.57 10.90 7.45
N HIS A 144 -2.47 11.65 6.80
CA HIS A 144 -3.71 12.15 7.41
C HIS A 144 -4.67 11.01 7.80
N LEU A 145 -4.58 9.85 7.14
CA LEU A 145 -5.44 8.70 7.41
C LEU A 145 -4.99 7.91 8.65
N CYS A 146 -3.84 8.25 9.24
CA CYS A 146 -3.24 7.49 10.35
C CYS A 146 -2.98 5.99 9.98
N THR A 147 -2.88 5.67 8.69
CA THR A 147 -2.59 4.32 8.17
C THR A 147 -1.32 4.26 7.33
N ALA A 148 -0.58 5.36 7.23
CA ALA A 148 0.68 5.42 6.50
C ALA A 148 1.89 5.47 7.45
N ILE A 149 2.98 4.86 7.02
CA ILE A 149 4.27 4.86 7.71
C ILE A 149 5.39 5.25 6.75
N ASP A 150 6.35 6.00 7.26
CA ASP A 150 7.66 6.20 6.65
C ASP A 150 8.71 5.39 7.40
N LEU A 151 9.47 4.57 6.68
CA LEU A 151 10.54 3.75 7.27
C LEU A 151 11.90 4.43 7.20
N LYS A 152 12.70 4.29 8.26
CA LYS A 152 14.10 4.75 8.30
C LYS A 152 15.01 3.84 7.47
N ASN A 153 16.02 4.44 6.85
CA ASN A 153 17.16 3.75 6.22
C ASN A 153 16.75 2.63 5.24
N VAL A 154 15.82 2.93 4.33
CA VAL A 154 15.37 1.97 3.32
C VAL A 154 16.40 1.81 2.21
N ASN A 155 17.28 0.82 2.38
CA ASN A 155 18.24 0.39 1.37
C ASN A 155 17.64 -0.64 0.39
N HIS A 156 18.42 -1.08 -0.61
CA HIS A 156 17.95 -2.04 -1.61
C HIS A 156 17.48 -3.38 -1.02
N LYS A 157 18.21 -3.92 -0.02
CA LYS A 157 17.85 -5.18 0.66
C LYS A 157 16.50 -5.05 1.37
N LYS A 158 16.33 -4.00 2.18
CA LYS A 158 15.08 -3.73 2.92
C LYS A 158 13.92 -3.49 1.97
N PHE A 159 14.11 -2.67 0.94
CA PHE A 159 13.06 -2.38 -0.02
C PHE A 159 12.62 -3.61 -0.81
N ARG A 160 13.58 -4.44 -1.24
CA ARG A 160 13.28 -5.69 -1.93
C ARG A 160 12.47 -6.63 -1.04
N TRP A 161 12.85 -6.77 0.23
CA TRP A 161 12.11 -7.61 1.18
C TRP A 161 10.68 -7.09 1.38
N LEU A 162 10.50 -5.77 1.52
CA LEU A 162 9.17 -5.19 1.65
C LEU A 162 8.31 -5.47 0.41
N LEU A 163 8.86 -5.30 -0.80
CA LEU A 163 8.14 -5.64 -2.05
C LEU A 163 7.77 -7.13 -2.16
N GLN A 164 8.43 -8.01 -1.42
CA GLN A 164 8.14 -9.45 -1.43
C GLN A 164 7.15 -9.87 -0.35
N ASN A 165 7.07 -9.16 0.78
CA ASN A 165 6.37 -9.64 1.98
C ASN A 165 5.29 -8.69 2.49
N ALA A 166 5.46 -7.37 2.33
CA ALA A 166 4.61 -6.38 3.02
C ALA A 166 3.13 -6.46 2.58
N PHE A 167 2.87 -6.90 1.34
CA PHE A 167 1.53 -7.11 0.81
C PHE A 167 0.72 -8.14 1.63
N ASP A 168 1.37 -9.19 2.14
CA ASP A 168 0.72 -10.26 2.93
C ASP A 168 0.21 -9.75 4.30
N PHE A 169 0.81 -8.65 4.76
CA PHE A 169 0.41 -7.94 5.98
C PHE A 169 -0.60 -6.82 5.69
N GLY A 170 -0.88 -6.50 4.42
CA GLY A 170 -1.83 -5.44 4.06
C GLY A 170 -1.18 -4.09 3.75
N TRP A 171 0.14 -4.04 3.53
CA TRP A 171 0.87 -2.81 3.23
C TRP A 171 1.20 -2.67 1.74
N VAL A 172 1.04 -1.46 1.21
CA VAL A 172 1.34 -1.15 -0.20
C VAL A 172 2.29 0.06 -0.31
N PRO A 173 3.22 0.07 -1.27
CA PRO A 173 4.11 1.21 -1.51
C PRO A 173 3.45 2.18 -2.51
N SER A 174 2.38 2.82 -2.04
CA SER A 174 1.46 3.65 -2.83
C SER A 174 2.16 4.71 -3.68
N TYR A 175 3.09 5.49 -3.12
CA TYR A 175 3.83 6.52 -3.86
C TYR A 175 4.96 5.98 -4.74
N TYR A 176 5.43 4.76 -4.50
CA TYR A 176 6.52 4.19 -5.31
C TYR A 176 6.06 3.83 -6.73
N PHE A 177 4.85 3.31 -6.83
CA PHE A 177 4.27 2.89 -8.11
C PHE A 177 3.34 3.93 -8.72
N ARG A 178 2.94 4.98 -7.98
CA ARG A 178 2.11 6.06 -8.52
C ARG A 178 2.68 6.62 -9.84
N GLU A 179 1.89 6.52 -10.89
CA GLU A 179 2.25 6.98 -12.23
C GLU A 179 1.97 8.47 -12.41
N ARG A 180 2.77 9.14 -13.26
CA ARG A 180 2.67 10.57 -13.63
C ARG A 180 2.57 11.56 -12.45
N SER A 181 2.88 11.12 -11.24
CA SER A 181 2.94 11.96 -10.05
C SER A 181 4.14 12.89 -10.07
N LYS A 182 3.92 14.13 -9.60
CA LYS A 182 5.01 15.07 -9.32
C LYS A 182 5.83 14.66 -8.09
N ILE A 183 5.22 13.90 -7.18
CA ILE A 183 5.89 13.31 -6.02
C ILE A 183 6.85 12.23 -6.49
N LYS A 184 8.11 12.34 -6.07
CA LYS A 184 9.16 11.35 -6.34
C LYS A 184 8.76 9.96 -5.83
N LYS A 185 9.37 8.91 -6.38
CA LYS A 185 9.17 7.55 -5.86
C LYS A 185 9.74 7.41 -4.45
N GLU A 186 8.91 6.96 -3.52
CA GLU A 186 9.25 6.88 -2.09
C GLU A 186 9.32 5.42 -1.65
N PRO A 187 10.49 4.76 -1.71
CA PRO A 187 10.62 3.36 -1.25
C PRO A 187 10.39 3.20 0.26
N TRP A 188 10.44 4.30 1.01
CA TRP A 188 10.23 4.34 2.46
C TRP A 188 8.76 4.48 2.87
N HIS A 189 7.88 4.97 1.98
CA HIS A 189 6.47 5.21 2.31
C HIS A 189 5.63 3.97 2.04
N TRP A 190 4.90 3.52 3.06
CA TRP A 190 3.99 2.38 2.98
C TRP A 190 2.66 2.72 3.63
N ARG A 191 1.57 2.32 2.98
CA ARG A 191 0.21 2.50 3.50
C ARG A 191 -0.44 1.16 3.80
N TYR A 192 -1.01 1.05 4.99
CA TYR A 192 -1.88 -0.07 5.36
C TYR A 192 -3.26 0.12 4.73
N VAL A 193 -3.68 -0.86 3.97
CA VAL A 193 -4.95 -0.86 3.23
C VAL A 193 -5.80 -2.10 3.54
N GLY A 194 -5.33 -2.96 4.44
CA GLY A 194 -5.90 -4.28 4.70
C GLY A 194 -5.45 -5.33 3.68
N LYS A 195 -5.40 -6.60 4.09
CA LYS A 195 -4.84 -7.71 3.29
C LYS A 195 -5.52 -7.87 1.92
N LEU A 196 -6.84 -7.73 1.85
CA LEU A 196 -7.58 -7.87 0.59
C LEU A 196 -7.22 -6.78 -0.43
N ALA A 197 -7.18 -5.50 0.00
CA ALA A 197 -6.84 -4.41 -0.90
C ALA A 197 -5.35 -4.46 -1.30
N ALA A 198 -4.46 -4.86 -0.39
CA ALA A 198 -3.04 -5.05 -0.70
C ALA A 198 -2.80 -6.19 -1.70
N ALA A 199 -3.52 -7.31 -1.59
CA ALA A 199 -3.45 -8.40 -2.56
C ALA A 199 -3.92 -7.95 -3.96
N LYS A 200 -5.02 -7.19 -4.03
CA LYS A 200 -5.50 -6.62 -5.30
C LYS A 200 -4.52 -5.60 -5.89
N PHE A 201 -3.92 -4.76 -5.05
CA PHE A 201 -2.86 -3.85 -5.48
C PHE A 201 -1.67 -4.64 -6.04
N ARG A 202 -1.18 -5.66 -5.33
CA ARG A 202 -0.08 -6.51 -5.79
C ARG A 202 -0.35 -7.14 -7.15
N CYS A 203 -1.57 -7.64 -7.36
CA CYS A 203 -2.00 -8.21 -8.64
C CYS A 203 -2.04 -7.15 -9.76
N ALA A 204 -2.64 -5.99 -9.51
CA ALA A 204 -2.76 -4.93 -10.51
C ALA A 204 -1.41 -4.29 -10.92
N TRP A 205 -0.40 -4.41 -10.06
CA TRP A 205 0.95 -3.87 -10.26
C TRP A 205 2.02 -4.97 -10.40
N GLU A 206 1.61 -6.20 -10.68
CA GLU A 206 2.49 -7.37 -10.67
C GLU A 206 3.72 -7.18 -11.58
N PRO A 207 3.59 -6.77 -12.86
CA PRO A 207 4.73 -6.62 -13.75
C PRO A 207 5.74 -5.56 -13.28
N GLU A 208 5.28 -4.44 -12.72
CA GLU A 208 6.13 -3.35 -12.24
C GLU A 208 6.86 -3.74 -10.95
N ILE A 209 6.16 -4.40 -10.02
CA ILE A 209 6.73 -4.88 -8.77
C ILE A 209 7.78 -5.95 -9.05
N ASP A 210 7.48 -6.94 -9.89
CA ASP A 210 8.40 -8.04 -10.21
C ASP A 210 9.66 -7.55 -10.90
N ARG A 211 9.48 -6.66 -11.89
CA ARG A 211 10.59 -5.98 -12.56
C ARG A 211 11.44 -5.22 -11.55
N ARG A 212 10.83 -4.58 -10.55
CA ARG A 212 11.57 -3.84 -9.52
C ARG A 212 12.34 -4.78 -8.59
N ILE A 213 11.72 -5.86 -8.13
CA ILE A 213 12.37 -6.90 -7.32
C ILE A 213 13.58 -7.47 -8.06
N TRP A 214 13.42 -7.79 -9.35
CA TRP A 214 14.50 -8.28 -10.20
C TRP A 214 15.67 -7.29 -10.28
N LYS A 215 15.40 -6.00 -10.54
CA LYS A 215 16.43 -4.95 -10.58
C LYS A 215 17.16 -4.78 -9.24
N LEU A 216 16.46 -4.95 -8.12
CA LEU A 216 17.05 -4.84 -6.79
C LEU A 216 17.91 -6.06 -6.42
N LYS A 217 17.70 -7.21 -7.05
CA LYS A 217 18.54 -8.42 -6.86
C LYS A 217 19.94 -8.26 -7.48
N LEU A 218 20.07 -7.41 -8.50
CA LEU A 218 21.32 -7.18 -9.24
C LEU A 218 22.24 -6.12 -8.60
N LYS A 219 21.81 -5.49 -7.52
CA LYS A 219 22.53 -4.43 -6.81
C LYS A 219 22.91 -4.90 -5.42
#